data_AF-A0A147B7V0-F1
#
_entry.id   AF-A0A147B7V0-F1
#
_cell.length_a   1.000
_cell.length_b   1.000
_cell.length_c   1.000
_cell.angle_alpha   90.00
_cell.angle_beta   90.00
_cell.angle_gamma   90.00
#
_symmetry.space_group_name_H-M   'P 1'
#
loop_
_entity.id
_entity.type
_entity.pdbx_description
1 polymer ?
#
loop_
_entity_poly.entity_id
_entity_poly.type
_entity_poly.pdbx_seq_one_letter_code
_entity_poly.pdbx_strand_id
1 'polypeptide(L)'
;VLHNLQVRFCNNNVIYTYCGIILVAINPYEELPIYGNDTIFAYRGQAMGDLDPHIFAVSEEAYTKMERENMNQSIIVSGESGAGKTVSAKYGMRYFATVGGSSTETHIEKKVLASNPIMEAIGNAKTTRNDNSSRFGKYIEIDFNTKFNII
;
A
#
# COMPACT_ATOMS: atom_id res chain seq x y z
N VAL A 1 12.24 19.58 -6.57
CA VAL A 1 11.40 18.53 -5.95
C VAL A 1 10.31 19.11 -5.06
N LEU A 2 10.64 19.85 -3.99
CA LEU A 2 9.65 20.41 -3.05
C LEU A 2 8.51 21.19 -3.72
N HIS A 3 8.82 22.15 -4.60
CA HIS A 3 7.80 22.95 -5.29
C HIS A 3 6.81 22.10 -6.10
N ASN A 4 7.28 21.04 -6.77
CA ASN A 4 6.41 20.18 -7.58
C ASN A 4 5.44 19.37 -6.68
N LEU A 5 5.95 18.79 -5.60
CA LEU A 5 5.12 18.06 -4.63
C LEU A 5 4.11 19.00 -3.98
N GLN A 6 4.51 20.22 -3.63
CA GLN A 6 3.62 21.21 -3.03
C GLN A 6 2.50 21.61 -3.99
N VAL A 7 2.79 21.91 -5.26
CA VAL A 7 1.76 22.27 -6.24
C VAL A 7 0.79 21.12 -6.47
N ARG A 8 1.30 19.89 -6.63
CA ARG A 8 0.45 18.70 -6.84
C ARG A 8 -0.48 18.44 -5.65
N PHE A 9 0.06 18.54 -4.43
CA PHE A 9 -0.71 18.30 -3.23
C PHE A 9 -1.70 19.44 -2.93
N CYS A 10 -1.22 20.69 -2.86
CA CYS A 10 -2.03 21.83 -2.42
C CYS A 10 -3.02 22.33 -3.47
N ASN A 11 -2.69 22.25 -4.77
CA ASN A 11 -3.53 22.83 -5.81
C ASN A 11 -4.40 21.78 -6.51
N ASN A 12 -3.93 20.53 -6.58
CA ASN A 12 -4.58 19.49 -7.37
C ASN A 12 -5.09 18.31 -6.52
N ASN A 13 -4.90 18.34 -5.19
CA ASN A 13 -5.24 17.25 -4.27
C ASN A 13 -4.66 15.88 -4.68
N VAL A 14 -3.48 15.89 -5.32
CA VAL A 14 -2.80 14.67 -5.76
C VAL A 14 -1.75 14.25 -4.74
N ILE A 15 -2.00 13.12 -4.08
CA ILE A 15 -1.15 12.62 -2.99
C ILE A 15 0.00 11.72 -3.44
N TYR A 16 -0.09 11.16 -4.65
CA TYR A 16 0.86 10.20 -5.18
C TYR A 16 1.68 10.81 -6.33
N THR A 17 2.99 10.62 -6.29
CA THR A 17 3.91 11.12 -7.32
C THR A 17 5.08 10.16 -7.48
N TYR A 18 5.44 9.81 -8.72
CA TYR A 18 6.66 9.04 -8.96
C TYR A 18 7.91 9.91 -8.86
N CYS A 19 8.95 9.35 -8.25
CA CYS A 19 10.30 9.86 -8.22
C CYS A 19 11.24 8.75 -8.73
N GLY A 20 11.32 8.60 -10.05
CA GLY A 20 11.95 7.44 -10.68
C GLY A 20 11.18 6.16 -10.31
N ILE A 21 11.88 5.18 -9.75
CA ILE A 21 11.30 3.91 -9.30
C ILE A 21 10.54 4.00 -7.98
N ILE A 22 10.63 5.14 -7.27
CA ILE A 22 10.04 5.32 -5.94
C ILE A 22 8.68 5.99 -6.08
N LEU A 23 7.67 5.47 -5.38
CA LEU A 23 6.39 6.16 -5.19
C LEU A 23 6.46 7.05 -3.95
N VAL A 24 6.29 8.36 -4.12
CA VAL A 24 6.10 9.30 -3.02
C VAL A 24 4.61 9.41 -2.71
N ALA A 25 4.24 9.21 -1.45
CA ALA A 25 2.88 9.34 -0.93
C ALA A 25 2.85 10.42 0.16
N ILE A 26 1.99 11.43 0.00
CA ILE A 26 1.80 12.51 0.98
C ILE A 26 0.49 12.26 1.71
N ASN A 27 0.51 12.21 3.05
CA ASN A 27 -0.69 11.96 3.83
C ASN A 27 -1.67 13.16 3.73
N PRO A 28 -2.89 12.97 3.18
CA PRO A 28 -3.85 14.05 3.01
C PRO A 28 -4.64 14.38 4.29
N TYR A 29 -4.62 13.50 5.30
CA TYR A 29 -5.49 13.58 6.49
C TYR A 29 -7.00 13.65 6.19
N GLU A 30 -7.39 13.27 4.98
CA GLU A 30 -8.78 13.12 4.53
C GLU A 30 -8.98 11.79 3.80
N GLU A 31 -10.22 11.31 3.78
CA GLU A 31 -10.58 10.13 2.99
C GLU A 31 -10.77 10.54 1.52
N LEU A 32 -10.03 9.86 0.63
CA LEU A 32 -10.11 10.09 -0.81
C LEU A 32 -10.85 8.94 -1.50
N PRO A 33 -11.76 9.21 -2.45
CA PRO A 33 -12.51 8.20 -3.18
C PRO A 33 -11.68 7.53 -4.30
N ILE A 34 -10.41 7.19 -4.03
CA ILE A 34 -9.45 6.62 -5.00
C ILE A 34 -9.08 5.16 -4.71
N TYR A 35 -9.72 4.54 -3.71
CA TYR A 35 -9.41 3.19 -3.23
C TYR A 35 -10.56 2.20 -3.47
N GLY A 36 -11.45 2.50 -4.42
CA GLY A 36 -12.57 1.65 -4.78
C GLY A 36 -12.16 0.41 -5.55
N ASN A 37 -13.05 -0.58 -5.63
CA ASN A 37 -12.81 -1.78 -6.44
C ASN A 37 -12.66 -1.43 -7.92
N ASP A 38 -13.43 -0.45 -8.41
CA ASP A 38 -13.30 0.06 -9.78
C ASP A 38 -11.88 0.55 -10.08
N THR A 39 -11.26 1.24 -9.10
CA THR A 39 -9.87 1.69 -9.22
C THR A 39 -8.91 0.50 -9.25
N ILE A 40 -9.09 -0.49 -8.36
CA ILE A 40 -8.27 -1.72 -8.36
C ILE A 40 -8.29 -2.39 -9.74
N PHE A 41 -9.48 -2.58 -10.30
CA PHE A 41 -9.62 -3.21 -11.62
C PHE A 41 -9.10 -2.34 -12.77
N ALA A 42 -9.16 -1.01 -12.64
CA ALA A 42 -8.55 -0.11 -13.63
C ALA A 42 -7.02 -0.28 -13.69
N TYR A 43 -6.35 -0.51 -12.54
CA TYR A 43 -4.90 -0.73 -12.51
C TYR A 43 -4.48 -2.14 -12.95
N ARG A 44 -5.38 -3.13 -12.90
CA ARG A 44 -5.04 -4.51 -13.27
C ARG A 44 -4.61 -4.61 -14.74
N GLY A 45 -3.47 -5.24 -14.99
CA GLY A 45 -2.90 -5.45 -16.32
C GLY A 45 -2.25 -4.23 -16.95
N GLN A 46 -2.22 -3.07 -16.26
CA GLN A 46 -1.59 -1.86 -16.76
C GLN A 46 -0.10 -1.81 -16.39
N ALA A 47 0.75 -1.27 -17.27
CA ALA A 47 2.15 -1.09 -16.95
C ALA A 47 2.35 0.14 -16.05
N MET A 48 3.44 0.14 -15.27
CA MET A 48 3.82 1.30 -14.47
C MET A 48 4.08 2.52 -15.36
N GLY A 49 3.27 3.57 -15.19
CA GLY A 49 3.35 4.81 -15.98
C GLY A 49 2.24 4.98 -17.03
N ASP A 50 1.46 3.93 -17.32
CA ASP A 50 0.29 4.03 -18.20
C ASP A 50 -0.88 4.77 -17.51
N LEU A 51 -0.98 4.58 -16.20
CA LEU A 51 -1.93 5.27 -15.33
C LEU A 51 -1.22 6.21 -14.35
N ASP A 52 -2.02 7.06 -13.70
CA ASP A 52 -1.53 7.98 -12.69
C ASP A 52 -0.80 7.25 -11.54
N PRO A 53 0.16 7.94 -10.88
CA PRO A 53 0.84 7.34 -9.73
C PRO A 53 -0.15 6.92 -8.65
N HIS A 54 -0.07 5.67 -8.22
CA HIS A 54 -0.92 5.13 -7.17
C HIS A 54 -0.27 3.94 -6.46
N ILE A 55 -0.67 3.66 -5.22
CA ILE A 55 -0.19 2.47 -4.49
C ILE A 55 -0.57 1.16 -5.21
N PHE A 56 -1.73 1.14 -5.88
CA PHE A 56 -2.17 0.00 -6.69
C PHE A 56 -1.28 -0.25 -7.90
N ALA A 57 -0.70 0.78 -8.51
CA ALA A 57 0.27 0.59 -9.58
C ALA A 57 1.54 -0.12 -9.10
N VAL A 58 2.00 0.19 -7.87
CA VAL A 58 3.14 -0.51 -7.25
C VAL A 58 2.79 -1.95 -6.91
N SER A 59 1.58 -2.19 -6.40
CA SER A 59 1.07 -3.53 -6.13
C SER A 59 0.91 -4.36 -7.40
N GLU A 60 0.40 -3.78 -8.49
CA GLU A 60 0.28 -4.46 -9.78
C GLU A 60 1.64 -4.81 -10.37
N GLU A 61 2.59 -3.88 -10.33
CA GLU A 61 3.94 -4.13 -10.82
C GLU A 61 4.60 -5.30 -10.07
N ALA A 62 4.43 -5.36 -8.73
CA ALA A 62 4.90 -6.47 -7.93
C ALA A 62 4.17 -7.79 -8.28
N TYR A 63 2.84 -7.76 -8.39
CA TYR A 63 2.06 -8.95 -8.73
C TYR A 63 2.44 -9.50 -10.12
N THR A 64 2.53 -8.64 -11.12
CA THR A 64 2.86 -9.02 -12.50
C THR A 64 4.31 -9.49 -12.61
N LYS A 65 5.26 -8.91 -11.85
CA LYS A 65 6.63 -9.44 -11.77
C LYS A 65 6.69 -10.82 -11.13
N MET A 66 5.97 -11.02 -10.03
CA MET A 66 5.86 -12.33 -9.39
C MET A 66 5.30 -13.38 -10.38
N GLU A 67 4.25 -13.02 -11.13
CA GLU A 67 3.61 -13.88 -12.13
C GLU A 67 4.53 -14.22 -13.32
N ARG A 68 5.24 -13.21 -13.85
CA ARG A 68 6.09 -13.38 -15.04
C ARG A 68 7.42 -14.03 -14.75
N GLU A 69 8.04 -13.70 -13.61
CA GLU A 69 9.40 -14.10 -13.29
C GLU A 69 9.44 -15.30 -12.32
N ASN A 70 8.30 -15.70 -11.74
CA ASN A 70 8.23 -16.71 -10.67
C ASN A 70 9.19 -16.41 -9.50
N MET A 71 9.33 -15.13 -9.16
CA MET A 71 10.19 -14.67 -8.07
C MET A 71 9.39 -13.94 -7.00
N ASN A 72 9.73 -14.18 -5.74
CA ASN A 72 9.16 -13.48 -4.59
C ASN A 72 9.47 -11.99 -4.67
N GLN A 73 8.49 -11.16 -4.29
CA GLN A 73 8.59 -9.71 -4.34
C GLN A 73 8.52 -9.11 -2.94
N SER A 74 9.07 -7.91 -2.78
CA SER A 74 8.95 -7.15 -1.54
C SER A 74 8.53 -5.71 -1.83
N ILE A 75 7.55 -5.22 -1.07
CA ILE A 75 7.15 -3.81 -1.08
C ILE A 75 7.60 -3.20 0.23
N ILE A 76 8.53 -2.25 0.14
CA ILE A 76 9.10 -1.58 1.31
C ILE A 76 8.44 -0.22 1.46
N VAL A 77 7.72 -0.02 2.58
CA VAL A 77 7.07 1.25 2.90
C VAL A 77 7.83 1.94 4.03
N SER A 78 8.44 3.08 3.72
CA SER A 78 9.25 3.85 4.66
C SER A 78 8.68 5.26 4.89
N GLY A 79 9.10 5.92 5.96
CA GLY A 79 8.65 7.26 6.33
C GLY A 79 8.57 7.48 7.83
N GLU A 80 8.41 8.74 8.23
CA GLU A 80 8.27 9.12 9.64
C GLU A 80 6.97 8.57 10.27
N SER A 81 6.89 8.64 11.60
CA SER A 81 5.69 8.20 12.31
C SER A 81 4.50 9.11 11.95
N GLY A 82 3.37 8.52 11.54
CA GLY A 82 2.21 9.28 11.04
C GLY A 82 2.22 9.58 9.54
N ALA A 83 3.28 9.22 8.80
CA ALA A 83 3.38 9.48 7.36
C ALA A 83 2.42 8.65 6.47
N GLY A 84 1.65 7.71 7.04
CA GLY A 84 0.71 6.87 6.27
C GLY A 84 1.25 5.50 5.86
N LYS A 85 2.32 5.01 6.49
CA LYS A 85 2.92 3.68 6.21
C LYS A 85 1.91 2.53 6.33
N THR A 86 1.21 2.46 7.47
CA THR A 86 0.21 1.41 7.75
C THR A 86 -0.96 1.45 6.77
N VAL A 87 -1.39 2.65 6.38
CA VAL A 87 -2.48 2.85 5.41
C VAL A 87 -2.05 2.41 4.01
N SER A 88 -0.84 2.75 3.60
CA SER A 88 -0.28 2.32 2.31
C SER A 88 -0.14 0.80 2.23
N ALA A 89 0.38 0.16 3.29
CA ALA A 89 0.46 -1.29 3.38
C ALA A 89 -0.94 -1.93 3.32
N LYS A 90 -1.93 -1.38 4.05
CA LYS A 90 -3.32 -1.84 4.01
C LYS A 90 -3.87 -1.86 2.58
N TYR A 91 -3.72 -0.77 1.83
CA TYR A 91 -4.23 -0.70 0.47
C TYR A 91 -3.50 -1.63 -0.49
N GLY A 92 -2.18 -1.78 -0.36
CA GLY A 92 -1.44 -2.78 -1.14
C GLY A 92 -1.94 -4.21 -0.88
N MET A 93 -2.21 -4.56 0.38
CA MET A 93 -2.78 -5.87 0.73
C MET A 93 -4.19 -6.05 0.17
N ARG A 94 -5.04 -5.02 0.24
CA ARG A 94 -6.38 -5.04 -0.34
C ARG A 94 -6.32 -5.30 -1.85
N TYR A 95 -5.38 -4.68 -2.56
CA TYR A 95 -5.16 -4.93 -3.98
C TYR A 95 -4.88 -6.41 -4.26
N PHE A 96 -3.92 -7.01 -3.55
CA PHE A 96 -3.59 -8.42 -3.69
C PHE A 96 -4.78 -9.33 -3.35
N ALA A 97 -5.51 -9.01 -2.28
CA ALA A 97 -6.72 -9.71 -1.87
C ALA A 97 -7.77 -9.79 -2.99
N THR A 98 -8.01 -8.67 -3.67
CA THR A 98 -8.99 -8.56 -4.75
C THR A 98 -8.51 -9.25 -6.04
N VAL A 99 -7.26 -9.05 -6.44
CA VAL A 99 -6.72 -9.59 -7.69
C VAL A 99 -6.39 -11.08 -7.59
N GLY A 100 -5.86 -11.53 -6.45
CA GLY A 100 -5.47 -12.91 -6.17
C GLY A 100 -6.65 -13.85 -5.86
N GLY A 101 -7.84 -13.56 -6.39
CA GLY A 101 -8.94 -14.52 -6.46
C GLY A 101 -9.65 -14.85 -5.13
N SER A 102 -9.45 -14.07 -4.07
CA SER A 102 -10.27 -14.23 -2.86
C SER A 102 -11.64 -13.58 -3.11
N SER A 103 -12.56 -14.33 -3.73
CA SER A 103 -13.92 -13.91 -4.13
C SER A 103 -14.86 -13.57 -2.96
N THR A 104 -14.37 -13.64 -1.74
CA THR A 104 -15.04 -13.16 -0.53
C THR A 104 -14.27 -11.94 -0.05
N GLU A 105 -14.89 -10.76 0.08
CA GLU A 105 -14.27 -9.61 0.74
C GLU A 105 -13.57 -10.03 2.06
N THR A 106 -12.26 -9.85 2.07
CA THR A 106 -11.31 -10.90 2.45
C THR A 106 -11.13 -11.14 3.95
N HIS A 107 -11.08 -12.43 4.33
CA HIS A 107 -10.58 -12.84 5.65
C HIS A 107 -9.14 -12.35 5.89
N ILE A 108 -8.35 -12.14 4.84
CA ILE A 108 -6.94 -11.73 4.94
C ILE A 108 -6.83 -10.24 5.25
N GLU A 109 -7.52 -9.35 4.52
CA GLU A 109 -7.60 -7.93 4.91
C GLU A 109 -8.13 -7.81 6.34
N LYS A 110 -9.21 -8.53 6.68
CA LYS A 110 -9.77 -8.54 8.04
C LYS A 110 -8.78 -9.05 9.09
N LYS A 111 -8.05 -10.15 8.85
CA LYS A 111 -7.04 -10.71 9.78
C LYS A 111 -5.87 -9.76 9.94
N VAL A 112 -5.37 -9.17 8.86
CA VAL A 112 -4.25 -8.22 8.94
C VAL A 112 -4.69 -6.93 9.64
N LEU A 113 -5.88 -6.41 9.35
CA LEU A 113 -6.43 -5.27 10.08
C LEU A 113 -6.64 -5.59 11.56
N ALA A 114 -7.16 -6.78 11.88
CA ALA A 114 -7.35 -7.23 13.27
C ALA A 114 -6.02 -7.42 14.01
N SER A 115 -4.93 -7.72 13.29
CA SER A 115 -3.59 -7.82 13.89
C SER A 115 -3.03 -6.45 14.31
N ASN A 116 -3.44 -5.35 13.67
CA ASN A 116 -2.88 -4.02 13.94
C ASN A 116 -3.12 -3.57 15.39
N PRO A 117 -4.34 -3.57 15.96
CA PRO A 117 -4.54 -3.19 17.36
C PRO A 117 -3.67 -4.00 18.34
N ILE A 118 -3.48 -5.29 18.10
CA ILE A 118 -2.66 -6.17 18.95
C ILE A 118 -1.19 -5.76 18.86
N MET A 119 -0.66 -5.61 17.65
CA MET A 119 0.73 -5.20 17.44
C MET A 119 1.02 -3.79 17.94
N GLU A 120 0.06 -2.87 17.80
CA GLU A 120 0.19 -1.52 18.34
C GLU A 120 0.19 -1.56 19.87
N ALA A 121 -0.69 -2.35 20.50
CA ALA A 121 -0.77 -2.45 21.96
C ALA A 121 0.54 -2.98 22.60
N ILE A 122 1.27 -3.87 21.92
CA ILE A 122 2.52 -4.45 22.46
C ILE A 122 3.80 -3.78 21.92
N GLY A 123 3.72 -3.12 20.77
CA GLY A 123 4.89 -2.67 20.01
C GLY A 123 4.97 -1.15 19.81
N ASN A 124 3.90 -0.41 20.10
CA ASN A 124 3.94 1.04 20.07
C ASN A 124 4.19 1.62 21.46
N ALA A 125 4.82 2.79 21.49
CA ALA A 125 5.04 3.55 22.71
C ALA A 125 4.93 5.05 22.44
N LYS A 126 4.53 5.79 23.48
CA LYS A 126 4.58 7.25 23.47
C LYS A 126 6.04 7.72 23.46
N THR A 127 6.33 8.68 22.59
CA THR A 127 7.63 9.36 22.48
C THR A 127 7.42 10.87 22.56
N THR A 128 8.50 11.65 22.58
CA THR A 128 8.41 13.12 22.53
C THR A 128 7.82 13.68 21.22
N ARG A 129 7.80 12.88 20.14
CA ARG A 129 7.37 13.30 18.79
C ARG A 129 6.07 12.67 18.32
N ASN A 130 5.66 11.53 18.91
CA ASN A 130 4.46 10.81 18.51
C ASN A 130 3.95 9.95 19.68
N ASP A 131 2.67 10.07 20.00
CA ASP A 131 2.00 9.37 21.10
C ASP A 131 1.77 7.86 20.84
N ASN A 132 1.81 7.42 19.58
CA ASN A 132 1.63 6.02 19.16
C ASN A 132 2.75 5.59 18.18
N SER A 133 4.02 5.83 18.54
CA SER A 133 5.16 5.48 17.68
C SER A 133 5.45 3.99 17.73
N SER A 134 5.38 3.31 16.59
CA SER A 134 5.87 1.93 16.47
C SER A 134 7.37 1.85 16.77
N ARG A 135 7.76 0.91 17.64
CA ARG A 135 9.15 0.64 18.05
C ARG A 135 9.69 -0.67 17.47
N PHE A 136 9.00 -1.21 16.48
CA PHE A 136 9.34 -2.45 15.78
C PHE A 136 9.15 -2.27 14.27
N GLY A 137 9.86 -3.08 13.48
CA GLY A 137 9.58 -3.25 12.06
C GLY A 137 8.51 -4.32 11.86
N LYS A 138 7.54 -4.08 10.98
CA LYS A 138 6.50 -5.04 10.63
C LYS A 138 6.80 -5.63 9.25
N TYR A 139 6.98 -6.95 9.19
CA TYR A 139 7.06 -7.71 7.95
C TYR A 139 5.83 -8.62 7.86
N ILE A 140 5.17 -8.61 6.71
CA ILE A 140 3.99 -9.43 6.43
C ILE A 140 4.27 -10.18 5.14
N GLU A 141 4.21 -11.50 5.20
CA GLU A 141 4.33 -12.37 4.04
C GLU A 141 2.92 -12.73 3.56
N ILE A 142 2.71 -12.69 2.25
CA ILE A 142 1.45 -13.05 1.59
C ILE A 142 1.80 -14.16 0.61
N ASP A 143 1.31 -15.36 0.90
CA ASP A 143 1.60 -16.53 0.11
C ASP A 143 0.63 -16.66 -1.05
N PHE A 144 1.16 -17.03 -2.21
CA PHE A 144 0.40 -17.30 -3.42
C PHE A 144 0.65 -18.73 -3.88
N ASN A 145 -0.39 -19.41 -4.35
CA ASN A 145 -0.24 -20.70 -4.99
C ASN A 145 0.27 -20.59 -6.44
N THR A 146 0.46 -21.72 -7.10
CA THR A 146 0.93 -21.79 -8.50
C THR A 146 0.01 -21.16 -9.54
N LYS A 147 -1.22 -20.80 -9.15
CA LYS A 147 -2.18 -20.05 -9.97
C LYS A 147 -2.27 -18.57 -9.55
N PHE A 148 -1.31 -18.10 -8.74
CA PHE A 148 -1.25 -16.75 -8.19
C PHE A 148 -2.50 -16.31 -7.43
N ASN A 149 -3.17 -17.26 -6.79
CA ASN A 149 -4.23 -16.98 -5.81
C ASN A 149 -3.66 -17.01 -4.40
N ILE A 150 -4.16 -16.15 -3.53
CA ILE A 150 -3.69 -16.09 -2.13
C ILE A 150 -4.15 -17.34 -1.36
N ILE A 151 -3.29 -17.84 -0.47
CA ILE A 151 -3.55 -19.00 0.41
C ILE A 151 -3.49 -18.67 1.90
#